data_AF-A0A6L8TEF9-F1
#
_entry.id   AF-A0A6L8TEF9-F1
#
_cell.length_a   1.000
_cell.length_b   1.000
_cell.length_c   1.000
_cell.angle_alpha   90.00
_cell.angle_beta   90.00
_cell.angle_gamma   90.00
#
_symmetry.space_group_name_H-M   'P 1'
#
loop_
_entity.id
_entity.type
_entity.pdbx_description
1 polymer ?
#
loop_
_entity_poly.entity_id
_entity_poly.type
_entity_poly.pdbx_seq_one_letter_code
_entity_poly.pdbx_strand_id
1 'polypeptide(L)'
;MKEERISNYVKLCEEWAQRFLKMDQADLHKRVPELKEENGFLTIIHFGRRYGVSLEDGSIRSLDGQREPDTTEMLNIYTLLGYAKEGAFIMDKWVPFADLRNARPFAPAYQIGETDVFSATFSGHEKELREAFQKLDGRELPQGDVGYEIRAFDCMPMRFFFWERDEEFEAQGNILFDYSATDFNHVESAVSIADSGIKRLAELAGVPLRGKSFQMR
;
A
#
# COMPACT_ATOMS: atom_id res chain seq x y z
N MET A 1 7.35 -12.04 -22.81
CA MET A 1 6.29 -11.25 -22.13
C MET A 1 6.51 -11.09 -20.63
N LYS A 2 6.68 -12.17 -19.83
CA LYS A 2 6.87 -12.03 -18.36
C LYS A 2 8.21 -11.41 -17.98
N GLU A 3 9.34 -11.92 -18.49
CA GLU A 3 10.68 -11.35 -18.24
C GLU A 3 10.81 -9.89 -18.72
N GLU A 4 10.19 -9.59 -19.85
CA GLU A 4 10.17 -8.26 -20.46
C GLU A 4 9.42 -7.24 -19.58
N ARG A 5 8.34 -7.67 -18.93
CA ARG A 5 7.55 -6.83 -18.02
C ARG A 5 8.25 -6.60 -16.67
N ILE A 6 8.90 -7.62 -16.10
CA ILE A 6 9.79 -7.48 -14.94
C ILE A 6 10.91 -6.47 -15.26
N SER A 7 11.53 -6.60 -16.44
CA SER A 7 12.57 -5.67 -16.89
C SER A 7 12.06 -4.22 -16.99
N ASN A 8 10.82 -4.01 -17.44
CA ASN A 8 10.23 -2.67 -17.51
C ASN A 8 10.00 -2.03 -16.13
N TYR A 9 9.54 -2.80 -15.14
CA TYR A 9 9.36 -2.26 -13.78
C TYR A 9 10.69 -1.99 -13.08
N VAL A 10 11.71 -2.83 -13.30
CA VAL A 10 13.06 -2.57 -12.78
C VAL A 10 13.63 -1.28 -13.38
N LYS A 11 13.54 -1.10 -14.71
CA LYS A 11 13.93 0.15 -15.37
C LYS A 11 13.19 1.36 -14.81
N LEU A 12 11.88 1.22 -14.56
CA LEU A 12 11.09 2.29 -13.96
C LEU A 12 11.56 2.62 -12.54
N CYS A 13 11.95 1.64 -11.74
CA CYS A 13 12.56 1.87 -10.43
C CYS A 13 13.90 2.59 -10.54
N GLU A 14 14.75 2.21 -11.50
CA GLU A 14 16.02 2.91 -11.79
C GLU A 14 15.76 4.37 -12.20
N GLU A 15 14.78 4.63 -13.06
CA GLU A 15 14.38 5.99 -13.45
C GLU A 15 13.91 6.80 -12.24
N TRP A 16 13.10 6.21 -11.35
CA TRP A 16 12.65 6.87 -10.13
C TRP A 16 13.78 7.13 -9.14
N ALA A 17 14.74 6.21 -8.99
CA ALA A 17 15.95 6.43 -8.20
C ALA A 17 16.71 7.68 -8.69
N GLN A 18 16.89 7.80 -10.01
CA GLN A 18 17.54 8.98 -10.61
C GLN A 18 16.72 10.27 -10.49
N ARG A 19 15.39 10.18 -10.44
CA ARG A 19 14.51 11.32 -10.15
C ARG A 19 14.62 11.75 -8.70
N PHE A 20 14.64 10.80 -7.76
CA PHE A 20 14.78 11.06 -6.33
C PHE A 20 16.04 11.87 -6.02
N LEU A 21 17.18 11.52 -6.62
CA LEU A 21 18.44 12.27 -6.45
C LEU A 21 18.38 13.74 -6.89
N LYS A 22 17.38 14.10 -7.70
CA LYS A 22 17.15 15.48 -8.18
C LYS A 22 16.08 16.21 -7.39
N MET A 23 15.43 15.56 -6.42
CA MET A 23 14.39 16.16 -5.59
C MET A 23 15.02 17.03 -4.49
N ASP A 24 14.33 18.12 -4.16
CA ASP A 24 14.68 18.95 -3.01
C ASP A 24 14.31 18.21 -1.71
N GLN A 25 15.32 17.86 -0.92
CA GLN A 25 15.15 17.11 0.33
C GLN A 25 14.38 17.93 1.38
N ALA A 26 14.57 19.25 1.45
CA ALA A 26 13.85 20.10 2.39
C ALA A 26 12.37 20.19 2.04
N ASP A 27 12.04 20.17 0.73
CA ASP A 27 10.67 20.07 0.26
C ASP A 27 10.05 18.69 0.56
N LEU A 28 10.78 17.60 0.36
CA LEU A 28 10.31 16.24 0.68
C LEU A 28 9.90 16.11 2.16
N HIS A 29 10.71 16.63 3.09
CA HIS A 29 10.36 16.62 4.52
C HIS A 29 9.11 17.44 4.87
N LYS A 30 8.76 18.46 4.07
CA LYS A 30 7.51 19.21 4.26
C LYS A 30 6.31 18.44 3.76
N ARG A 31 6.42 17.77 2.61
CA ARG A 31 5.32 17.06 1.95
C ARG A 31 5.04 15.70 2.59
N VAL A 32 6.08 15.06 3.12
CA VAL A 32 6.02 13.73 3.75
C VAL A 32 6.75 13.79 5.11
N PRO A 33 6.09 14.30 6.18
CA PRO A 33 6.76 14.58 7.46
C PRO A 33 7.27 13.36 8.23
N GLU A 34 6.86 12.14 7.86
CA GLU A 34 7.36 10.89 8.45
C GLU A 34 8.80 10.56 8.03
N LEU A 35 9.30 11.19 6.96
CA LEU A 35 10.65 10.96 6.45
C LEU A 35 11.71 11.38 7.48
N LYS A 36 12.66 10.49 7.75
CA LYS A 36 13.79 10.75 8.65
C LYS A 36 15.09 10.40 7.96
N GLU A 37 16.08 11.28 8.05
CA GLU A 37 17.44 10.98 7.61
C GLU A 37 18.17 10.15 8.68
N GLU A 38 18.71 9.00 8.30
CA GLU A 38 19.52 8.14 9.16
C GLU A 38 20.58 7.41 8.32
N ASN A 39 21.86 7.51 8.72
CA ASN A 39 22.97 6.72 8.16
C ASN A 39 23.06 6.76 6.61
N GLY A 40 22.82 7.92 5.99
CA GLY A 40 22.85 8.08 4.53
C GLY A 40 21.58 7.61 3.81
N PHE A 41 20.50 7.32 4.54
CA PHE A 41 19.19 6.99 4.00
C PHE A 41 18.13 8.00 4.41
N LEU A 42 17.19 8.25 3.50
CA LEU A 42 15.89 8.81 3.84
C LEU A 42 14.94 7.65 4.16
N THR A 43 14.58 7.51 5.44
CA THR A 43 13.82 6.37 5.94
C THR A 43 12.32 6.61 5.93
N ILE A 44 11.55 5.56 5.63
CA ILE A 44 10.09 5.57 5.56
C ILE A 44 9.53 4.23 6.03
N ILE A 45 8.29 4.22 6.53
CA ILE A 45 7.57 3.01 6.90
C ILE A 45 6.48 2.74 5.87
N HIS A 46 6.45 1.52 5.32
CA HIS A 46 5.37 1.06 4.45
C HIS A 46 4.77 -0.23 5.01
N PHE A 47 3.49 -0.20 5.41
CA PHE A 47 2.79 -1.32 6.09
C PHE A 47 3.62 -1.98 7.21
N GLY A 48 4.15 -1.16 8.12
CA GLY A 48 4.94 -1.59 9.27
C GLY A 48 6.35 -2.09 8.96
N ARG A 49 6.76 -2.13 7.68
CA ARG A 49 8.15 -2.41 7.28
C ARG A 49 8.94 -1.13 7.10
N ARG A 50 10.20 -1.15 7.52
CA ARG A 50 11.07 0.03 7.49
C ARG A 50 12.00 -0.02 6.29
N TYR A 51 11.87 0.97 5.40
CA TYR A 51 12.72 1.11 4.21
C TYR A 51 13.64 2.33 4.32
N GLY A 52 14.73 2.29 3.58
CA GLY A 52 15.65 3.40 3.39
C GLY A 52 15.87 3.66 1.91
N VAL A 53 15.64 4.90 1.47
CA VAL A 53 16.05 5.39 0.15
C VAL A 53 17.45 5.98 0.29
N SER A 54 18.43 5.38 -0.39
CA SER A 54 19.83 5.78 -0.34
C SER A 54 20.01 7.19 -0.89
N LEU A 55 20.65 8.08 -0.12
CA LEU A 55 20.98 9.44 -0.56
C LEU A 55 22.12 9.47 -1.59
N GLU A 56 22.85 8.37 -1.75
CA GLU A 56 23.98 8.26 -2.70
C GLU A 56 23.51 7.91 -4.12
N ASP A 57 22.63 6.91 -4.24
CA ASP A 57 22.25 6.31 -5.52
C ASP A 57 20.72 6.21 -5.75
N GLY A 58 19.92 6.60 -4.75
CA GLY A 58 18.47 6.54 -4.79
C GLY A 58 17.88 5.14 -4.60
N SER A 59 18.71 4.10 -4.44
CA SER A 59 18.23 2.72 -4.26
C SER A 59 17.42 2.56 -2.96
N ILE A 60 16.38 1.72 -2.99
CA ILE A 60 15.57 1.41 -1.81
C ILE A 60 16.00 0.06 -1.25
N ARG A 61 16.19 -0.01 0.07
CA ARG A 61 16.55 -1.23 0.79
C ARG A 61 15.66 -1.42 2.01
N SER A 62 15.49 -2.66 2.44
CA SER A 62 14.89 -2.96 3.75
C SER A 62 15.91 -2.69 4.86
N LEU A 63 15.48 -2.01 5.93
CA LEU A 63 16.30 -1.69 7.10
C LEU A 63 15.99 -2.60 8.30
N ASP A 64 14.98 -3.43 8.18
CA ASP A 64 14.48 -4.42 9.13
C ASP A 64 15.06 -5.84 8.88
N GLY A 65 15.91 -5.98 7.85
CA GLY A 65 16.72 -7.19 7.61
C GLY A 65 15.94 -8.44 7.22
N GLN A 66 14.66 -8.29 6.85
CA GLN A 66 13.78 -9.40 6.53
C GLN A 66 13.91 -9.82 5.06
N ARG A 67 13.77 -8.85 4.14
CA ARG A 67 13.64 -9.09 2.70
C ARG A 67 13.90 -7.78 1.94
N GLU A 68 14.58 -7.83 0.81
CA GLU A 68 14.66 -6.67 -0.09
C GLU A 68 13.27 -6.29 -0.64
N PRO A 69 13.00 -4.99 -0.84
CA PRO A 69 11.72 -4.55 -1.40
C PRO A 69 11.51 -5.14 -2.79
N ASP A 70 10.28 -5.59 -3.08
CA ASP A 70 9.93 -5.88 -4.47
C ASP A 70 9.67 -4.60 -5.26
N THR A 71 9.54 -4.73 -6.59
CA THR A 71 9.32 -3.58 -7.48
C THR A 71 8.05 -2.80 -7.16
N THR A 72 7.03 -3.45 -6.59
CA THR A 72 5.77 -2.79 -6.23
C THR A 72 5.96 -1.92 -4.98
N GLU A 73 6.62 -2.45 -3.96
CA GLU A 73 6.98 -1.70 -2.75
C GLU A 73 7.88 -0.51 -3.09
N MET A 74 8.89 -0.71 -3.95
CA MET A 74 9.75 0.37 -4.41
C MET A 74 8.96 1.47 -5.13
N LEU A 75 8.08 1.09 -6.07
CA LEU A 75 7.27 2.06 -6.80
C LEU A 75 6.31 2.82 -5.89
N ASN A 76 5.66 2.16 -4.92
CA ASN A 76 4.78 2.84 -3.95
C ASN A 76 5.52 3.94 -3.18
N ILE A 77 6.76 3.66 -2.75
CA ILE A 77 7.63 4.62 -2.05
C ILE A 77 8.03 5.74 -3.00
N TYR A 78 8.57 5.43 -4.18
CA TYR A 78 9.00 6.47 -5.12
C TYR A 78 7.86 7.38 -5.57
N THR A 79 6.68 6.82 -5.85
CA THR A 79 5.54 7.62 -6.29
C THR A 79 4.97 8.47 -5.16
N LEU A 80 5.03 8.02 -3.90
CA LEU A 80 4.72 8.89 -2.76
C LEU A 80 5.65 10.11 -2.75
N LEU A 81 6.96 9.91 -2.82
CA LEU A 81 7.95 11.01 -2.82
C LEU A 81 7.74 11.95 -4.01
N GLY A 82 7.42 11.40 -5.18
CA GLY A 82 7.22 12.13 -6.42
C GLY A 82 5.90 12.89 -6.54
N TYR A 83 4.82 12.41 -5.92
CA TYR A 83 3.46 12.95 -6.13
C TYR A 83 2.83 13.59 -4.90
N ALA A 84 3.38 13.40 -3.69
CA ALA A 84 2.85 14.06 -2.51
C ALA A 84 2.82 15.57 -2.73
N LYS A 85 1.70 16.22 -2.43
CA LYS A 85 1.52 17.67 -2.62
C LYS A 85 1.86 18.42 -1.34
N GLU A 86 2.40 19.62 -1.49
CA GLU A 86 2.54 20.54 -0.37
C GLU A 86 1.17 20.89 0.20
N GLY A 87 1.05 20.86 1.54
CA GLY A 87 -0.20 21.14 2.25
C GLY A 87 -1.25 20.04 2.18
N ALA A 88 -0.94 18.85 1.64
CA ALA A 88 -1.82 17.70 1.73
C ALA A 88 -2.03 17.29 3.20
N PHE A 89 -3.26 16.90 3.54
CA PHE A 89 -3.64 16.49 4.89
C PHE A 89 -4.70 15.40 4.81
N ILE A 90 -4.79 14.57 5.85
CA ILE A 90 -5.81 13.52 5.97
C ILE A 90 -7.18 14.20 6.18
N MET A 91 -8.15 13.93 5.29
CA MET A 91 -9.43 14.64 5.30
C MET A 91 -10.48 14.00 6.22
N ASP A 92 -10.20 12.84 6.80
CA ASP A 92 -11.14 11.98 7.52
C ASP A 92 -12.40 11.64 6.70
N LYS A 93 -12.23 11.57 5.37
CA LYS A 93 -13.31 11.28 4.41
C LYS A 93 -13.02 9.94 3.74
N TRP A 94 -13.63 8.89 4.26
CA TRP A 94 -13.42 7.51 3.82
C TRP A 94 -14.27 7.17 2.62
N VAL A 95 -13.63 6.74 1.54
CA VAL A 95 -14.28 6.43 0.27
C VAL A 95 -13.78 5.10 -0.30
N PRO A 96 -14.61 4.34 -1.03
CA PRO A 96 -14.12 3.21 -1.81
C PRO A 96 -13.21 3.72 -2.93
N PHE A 97 -12.38 2.83 -3.48
CA PHE A 97 -11.45 3.17 -4.55
C PHE A 97 -12.10 3.92 -5.72
N ALA A 98 -13.29 3.49 -6.18
CA ALA A 98 -13.99 4.08 -7.33
C ALA A 98 -14.31 5.58 -7.17
N ASP A 99 -14.40 6.06 -5.93
CA ASP A 99 -14.76 7.42 -5.57
C ASP A 99 -13.54 8.32 -5.33
N LEU A 100 -12.32 7.77 -5.37
CA LEU A 100 -11.10 8.57 -5.44
C LEU A 100 -11.05 9.37 -6.75
N ARG A 101 -10.35 10.52 -6.72
CA ARG A 101 -10.23 11.40 -7.90
C ARG A 101 -9.64 10.62 -9.07
N ASN A 102 -10.36 10.59 -10.19
CA ASN A 102 -9.98 9.91 -11.44
C ASN A 102 -9.80 8.38 -11.34
N ALA A 103 -10.31 7.73 -10.28
CA ALA A 103 -10.13 6.28 -10.06
C ALA A 103 -11.21 5.40 -10.69
N ARG A 104 -12.43 5.94 -10.88
CA ARG A 104 -13.60 5.20 -11.37
C ARG A 104 -13.36 4.33 -12.62
N PRO A 105 -12.58 4.77 -13.64
CA PRO A 105 -12.27 3.93 -14.80
C PRO A 105 -11.54 2.62 -14.46
N PHE A 106 -10.80 2.59 -13.35
CA PHE A 106 -10.04 1.41 -12.89
C PHE A 106 -10.82 0.55 -11.89
N ALA A 107 -12.04 0.95 -11.50
CA ALA A 107 -12.81 0.27 -10.46
C ALA A 107 -13.09 -1.22 -10.75
N PRO A 108 -13.44 -1.64 -11.99
CA PRO A 108 -13.63 -3.07 -12.28
C PRO A 108 -12.35 -3.89 -12.12
N ALA A 109 -11.20 -3.31 -12.48
CA ALA A 109 -9.90 -3.96 -12.32
C ALA A 109 -9.49 -4.05 -10.85
N TYR A 110 -9.73 -2.97 -10.09
CA TYR A 110 -9.49 -2.92 -8.64
C TYR A 110 -10.35 -3.94 -7.89
N GLN A 111 -11.62 -4.11 -8.28
CA GLN A 111 -12.49 -5.09 -7.65
C GLN A 111 -11.92 -6.51 -7.76
N ILE A 112 -11.61 -6.93 -8.99
CA ILE A 112 -11.07 -8.27 -9.27
C ILE A 112 -9.69 -8.47 -8.63
N GLY A 113 -8.84 -7.45 -8.69
CA GLY A 113 -7.46 -7.50 -8.26
C GLY A 113 -7.27 -7.43 -6.76
N GLU A 114 -8.13 -6.69 -6.07
CA GLU A 114 -7.92 -6.28 -4.68
C GLU A 114 -9.05 -6.70 -3.75
N THR A 115 -10.28 -6.22 -3.95
CA THR A 115 -11.37 -6.55 -3.00
C THR A 115 -11.75 -8.02 -3.04
N ASP A 116 -11.82 -8.62 -4.24
CA ASP A 116 -12.14 -10.05 -4.41
C ASP A 116 -11.01 -10.93 -3.88
N VAL A 117 -9.75 -10.50 -4.05
CA VAL A 117 -8.56 -11.20 -3.52
C VAL A 117 -8.51 -11.12 -2.01
N PHE A 118 -8.77 -9.95 -1.44
CA PHE A 118 -8.88 -9.79 0.01
C PHE A 118 -9.96 -10.70 0.59
N SER A 119 -11.16 -10.67 -0.01
CA SER A 119 -12.30 -11.52 0.38
C SER A 119 -11.94 -13.02 0.33
N ALA A 120 -11.42 -13.46 -0.81
CA ALA A 120 -11.09 -14.87 -1.03
C ALA A 120 -9.93 -15.36 -0.16
N THR A 121 -8.95 -14.50 0.13
CA THR A 121 -7.77 -14.84 0.93
C THR A 121 -8.14 -15.10 2.38
N PHE A 122 -9.07 -14.33 2.94
CA PHE A 122 -9.37 -14.38 4.37
C PHE A 122 -10.68 -15.07 4.75
N SER A 123 -11.45 -15.60 3.80
CA SER A 123 -12.59 -16.47 4.15
C SER A 123 -12.13 -17.72 4.89
N GLY A 124 -12.72 -17.93 6.06
CA GLY A 124 -12.37 -18.94 7.05
C GLY A 124 -11.17 -18.59 7.93
N HIS A 125 -10.69 -17.33 7.89
CA HIS A 125 -9.45 -16.89 8.53
C HIS A 125 -9.59 -15.57 9.32
N GLU A 126 -10.78 -15.28 9.87
CA GLU A 126 -11.08 -14.04 10.60
C GLU A 126 -10.12 -13.80 11.77
N LYS A 127 -9.79 -14.86 12.51
CA LYS A 127 -8.89 -14.79 13.66
C LYS A 127 -7.48 -14.39 13.22
N GLU A 128 -6.94 -15.05 12.20
CA GLU A 128 -5.61 -14.79 11.65
C GLU A 128 -5.54 -13.38 11.03
N LEU A 129 -6.61 -12.94 10.37
CA LEU A 129 -6.72 -11.58 9.83
C LEU A 129 -6.68 -10.53 10.96
N ARG A 130 -7.42 -10.75 12.05
CA ARG A 130 -7.41 -9.85 13.22
C ARG A 130 -6.03 -9.75 13.86
N GLU A 131 -5.36 -10.89 14.04
CA GLU A 131 -3.98 -10.94 14.56
C GLU A 131 -2.99 -10.24 13.60
N ALA A 132 -3.17 -10.37 12.29
CA ALA A 132 -2.36 -9.67 11.29
C ALA A 132 -2.52 -8.15 11.36
N PHE A 133 -3.74 -7.64 11.52
CA PHE A 133 -3.97 -6.21 11.73
C PHE A 133 -3.33 -5.71 13.03
N GLN A 134 -3.43 -6.48 14.13
CA GLN A 134 -2.80 -6.12 15.40
C GLN A 134 -1.27 -6.04 15.29
N LYS A 135 -0.63 -6.94 14.52
CA LYS A 135 0.82 -6.87 14.24
C LYS A 135 1.24 -5.64 13.43
N LEU A 136 0.30 -4.94 12.80
CA LEU A 136 0.51 -3.69 12.07
C LEU A 136 0.06 -2.46 12.88
N ASP A 137 -0.09 -2.60 14.20
CA ASP A 137 -0.63 -1.56 15.08
C ASP A 137 -2.00 -1.02 14.62
N GLY A 138 -2.80 -1.90 14.01
CA GLY A 138 -4.09 -1.56 13.44
C GLY A 138 -5.10 -1.14 14.51
N ARG A 139 -5.84 -0.06 14.22
CA ARG A 139 -6.94 0.39 15.07
C ARG A 139 -8.22 -0.33 14.69
N GLU A 140 -8.80 -1.06 15.63
CA GLU A 140 -10.08 -1.75 15.42
C GLU A 140 -11.22 -0.75 15.14
N LEU A 141 -12.13 -1.14 14.25
CA LEU A 141 -13.31 -0.40 13.83
C LEU A 141 -14.56 -1.27 14.06
N PRO A 142 -15.72 -0.66 14.41
CA PRO A 142 -16.91 -1.41 14.82
C PRO A 142 -17.74 -1.98 13.65
N GLN A 143 -17.18 -2.04 12.43
CA GLN A 143 -17.91 -2.45 11.22
C GLN A 143 -17.30 -3.73 10.63
N GLY A 144 -18.16 -4.62 10.13
CA GLY A 144 -17.75 -5.93 9.64
C GLY A 144 -17.48 -6.92 10.78
N ASP A 145 -17.24 -8.17 10.42
CA ASP A 145 -16.77 -9.19 11.38
C ASP A 145 -15.30 -8.91 11.75
N VAL A 146 -14.52 -8.38 10.80
CA VAL A 146 -13.18 -7.84 11.02
C VAL A 146 -13.05 -6.48 10.36
N GLY A 147 -12.95 -5.42 11.17
CA GLY A 147 -12.78 -4.04 10.71
C GLY A 147 -11.56 -3.38 11.34
N TYR A 148 -10.61 -2.90 10.54
CA TYR A 148 -9.39 -2.25 11.04
C TYR A 148 -8.94 -1.10 10.15
N GLU A 149 -8.32 -0.10 10.78
CA GLU A 149 -7.55 0.96 10.12
C GLU A 149 -6.05 0.68 10.30
N ILE A 150 -5.31 0.63 9.20
CA ILE A 150 -3.84 0.50 9.18
C ILE A 150 -3.22 1.59 8.31
N ARG A 151 -1.91 1.79 8.44
CA ARG A 151 -1.17 2.78 7.66
C ARG A 151 -0.42 2.10 6.53
N ALA A 152 -0.74 2.48 5.29
CA ALA A 152 0.14 2.20 4.16
C ALA A 152 1.42 3.04 4.30
N PHE A 153 1.26 4.32 4.60
CA PHE A 153 2.26 5.28 5.04
C PHE A 153 1.61 6.10 6.16
N ASP A 154 2.37 6.85 6.98
CA ASP A 154 1.75 7.67 8.05
C ASP A 154 0.73 8.67 7.49
N CYS A 155 1.01 9.20 6.30
CA CYS A 155 0.13 10.12 5.56
C CYS A 155 -1.00 9.44 4.76
N MET A 156 -1.01 8.11 4.67
CA MET A 156 -1.99 7.33 3.89
C MET A 156 -2.60 6.20 4.73
N PRO A 157 -3.50 6.51 5.68
CA PRO A 157 -4.26 5.50 6.38
C PRO A 157 -5.30 4.85 5.46
N MET A 158 -5.59 3.58 5.71
CA MET A 158 -6.54 2.75 4.96
C MET A 158 -7.42 1.96 5.92
N ARG A 159 -8.68 1.77 5.55
CA ARG A 159 -9.62 0.96 6.32
C ARG A 159 -9.97 -0.30 5.56
N PHE A 160 -9.89 -1.42 6.24
CA PHE A 160 -10.24 -2.73 5.72
C PHE A 160 -11.44 -3.24 6.50
N PHE A 161 -12.44 -3.72 5.77
CA PHE A 161 -13.63 -4.34 6.33
C PHE A 161 -13.84 -5.67 5.68
N PHE A 162 -14.06 -6.69 6.50
CA PHE A 162 -14.31 -8.05 6.07
C PHE A 162 -15.58 -8.57 6.75
N TRP A 163 -16.41 -9.23 5.96
CA TRP A 163 -17.58 -9.98 6.38
C TRP A 163 -17.37 -11.43 5.98
N GLU A 164 -17.49 -12.35 6.94
CA GLU A 164 -17.39 -13.77 6.66
C GLU A 164 -18.61 -14.24 5.86
N ARG A 165 -18.41 -15.31 5.09
CA ARG A 165 -19.52 -15.95 4.39
C ARG A 165 -20.56 -16.50 5.37
N ASP A 166 -21.80 -16.53 4.95
CA ASP A 166 -22.89 -17.20 5.65
C ASP A 166 -23.61 -18.19 4.71
N GLU A 167 -24.84 -18.59 5.06
CA GLU A 167 -25.63 -19.51 4.24
C GLU A 167 -26.13 -18.86 2.93
N GLU A 168 -26.18 -17.53 2.85
CA GLU A 168 -26.78 -16.75 1.77
C GLU A 168 -25.74 -16.03 0.90
N PHE A 169 -24.58 -15.65 1.47
CA PHE A 169 -23.57 -14.80 0.84
C PHE A 169 -22.16 -15.35 1.00
N GLU A 170 -21.36 -15.26 -0.07
CA GLU A 170 -19.91 -15.46 -0.01
C GLU A 170 -19.23 -14.34 0.78
N ALA A 171 -18.05 -14.62 1.34
CA ALA A 171 -17.29 -13.65 2.12
C ALA A 171 -17.03 -12.37 1.29
N GLN A 172 -17.17 -11.22 1.93
CA GLN A 172 -17.03 -9.92 1.30
C GLN A 172 -15.95 -9.09 2.00
N GLY A 173 -15.18 -8.37 1.20
CA GLY A 173 -14.09 -7.53 1.64
C GLY A 173 -14.18 -6.18 0.97
N ASN A 174 -13.95 -5.12 1.73
CA ASN A 174 -13.90 -3.77 1.20
C ASN A 174 -12.70 -3.00 1.78
N ILE A 175 -12.10 -2.16 0.95
CA ILE A 175 -10.93 -1.36 1.30
C ILE A 175 -11.26 0.09 1.00
N LEU A 176 -11.25 0.93 2.04
CA LEU A 176 -11.48 2.36 1.92
C LEU A 176 -10.16 3.12 2.06
N PHE A 177 -10.08 4.22 1.32
CA PHE A 177 -9.02 5.20 1.40
C PHE A 177 -9.57 6.46 2.03
N ASP A 178 -8.71 7.25 2.68
CA ASP A 178 -9.03 8.66 2.84
C ASP A 178 -9.06 9.33 1.46
N TYR A 179 -10.00 10.24 1.24
CA TYR A 179 -10.15 10.95 -0.03
C TYR A 179 -8.87 11.73 -0.43
N SER A 180 -8.03 12.10 0.55
CA SER A 180 -6.73 12.73 0.35
C SER A 180 -5.66 11.79 -0.23
N ALA A 181 -5.90 10.48 -0.38
CA ALA A 181 -4.90 9.53 -0.88
C ALA A 181 -4.29 9.97 -2.24
N THR A 182 -5.11 10.58 -3.10
CA THR A 182 -4.67 11.13 -4.41
C THR A 182 -3.96 12.49 -4.34
N ASP A 183 -3.88 13.09 -3.15
CA ASP A 183 -3.04 14.24 -2.87
C ASP A 183 -1.66 13.82 -2.35
N PHE A 184 -1.52 12.59 -1.87
CA PHE A 184 -0.24 12.00 -1.47
C PHE A 184 0.39 11.14 -2.57
N ASN A 185 -0.41 10.47 -3.40
CA ASN A 185 0.11 9.55 -4.41
C ASN A 185 -0.72 9.56 -5.71
N HIS A 186 -0.17 8.98 -6.78
CA HIS A 186 -0.89 8.79 -8.04
C HIS A 186 -1.99 7.74 -7.90
N VAL A 187 -3.08 7.87 -8.67
CA VAL A 187 -4.23 6.96 -8.59
C VAL A 187 -3.87 5.50 -8.91
N GLU A 188 -2.94 5.29 -9.83
CA GLU A 188 -2.44 3.94 -10.14
C GLU A 188 -1.72 3.30 -8.94
N SER A 189 -1.04 4.11 -8.13
CA SER A 189 -0.37 3.65 -6.91
C SER A 189 -1.36 3.27 -5.81
N ALA A 190 -2.58 3.81 -5.81
CA ALA A 190 -3.61 3.36 -4.86
C ALA A 190 -3.99 1.89 -5.07
N VAL A 191 -3.92 1.39 -6.32
CA VAL A 191 -4.14 -0.03 -6.63
C VAL A 191 -3.00 -0.88 -6.05
N SER A 192 -1.74 -0.54 -6.36
CA SER A 192 -0.58 -1.29 -5.87
C SER A 192 -0.39 -1.20 -4.36
N ILE A 193 -0.81 -0.11 -3.73
CA ILE A 193 -0.83 0.03 -2.27
C ILE A 193 -1.84 -0.95 -1.64
N ALA A 194 -3.03 -1.10 -2.21
CA ALA A 194 -4.00 -2.09 -1.73
C ALA A 194 -3.45 -3.52 -1.85
N ASP A 195 -2.88 -3.87 -3.01
CA ASP A 195 -2.24 -5.17 -3.24
C ASP A 195 -1.11 -5.45 -2.23
N SER A 196 -0.21 -4.47 -1.99
CA SER A 196 0.82 -4.56 -0.96
C SER A 196 0.24 -4.77 0.44
N GLY A 197 -0.84 -4.08 0.78
CA GLY A 197 -1.54 -4.23 2.06
C GLY A 197 -2.12 -5.64 2.25
N ILE A 198 -2.81 -6.16 1.24
CA ILE A 198 -3.39 -7.52 1.25
C ILE A 198 -2.28 -8.57 1.38
N LYS A 199 -1.21 -8.44 0.58
CA LYS A 199 -0.03 -9.31 0.65
C LYS A 199 0.60 -9.30 2.03
N ARG A 200 0.76 -8.13 2.62
CA ARG A 200 1.35 -7.97 3.96
C ARG A 200 0.47 -8.60 5.03
N LEU A 201 -0.84 -8.42 4.97
CA LEU A 201 -1.78 -9.07 5.87
C LEU A 201 -1.72 -10.60 5.72
N ALA A 202 -1.69 -11.11 4.49
CA ALA A 202 -1.66 -12.55 4.24
C ALA A 202 -0.37 -13.19 4.76
N GLU A 203 0.77 -12.52 4.56
CA GLU A 203 2.06 -12.90 5.13
C GLU A 203 2.01 -12.96 6.66
N LEU A 204 1.49 -11.93 7.32
CA LEU A 204 1.41 -11.85 8.79
C LEU A 204 0.39 -12.82 9.40
N ALA A 205 -0.66 -13.14 8.66
CA ALA A 205 -1.67 -14.15 9.00
C ALA A 205 -1.17 -15.59 8.73
N GLY A 206 -0.12 -15.76 7.93
CA GLY A 206 0.37 -17.08 7.53
C GLY A 206 -0.57 -17.82 6.57
N VAL A 207 -1.37 -17.09 5.79
CA VAL A 207 -2.34 -17.66 4.83
C VAL A 207 -1.91 -17.39 3.39
N PRO A 208 -2.14 -18.33 2.45
CA PRO A 208 -1.80 -18.12 1.05
C PRO A 208 -2.79 -17.15 0.39
N LEU A 209 -2.27 -16.24 -0.44
CA LEU A 209 -3.12 -15.37 -1.27
C LEU A 209 -4.01 -16.19 -2.21
N ARG A 210 -5.29 -15.83 -2.27
CA ARG A 210 -6.28 -16.45 -3.16
C ARG A 210 -6.91 -15.41 -4.08
N GLY A 211 -7.42 -15.85 -5.23
CA GLY A 211 -8.04 -14.99 -6.24
C GLY A 211 -7.09 -14.55 -7.35
N LYS A 212 -7.58 -13.66 -8.21
CA LYS A 212 -6.81 -13.12 -9.35
C LYS A 212 -6.15 -11.82 -8.95
N SER A 213 -5.07 -11.89 -8.18
CA SER A 213 -4.32 -10.70 -7.79
C SER A 213 -3.80 -9.95 -9.01
N PHE A 214 -3.82 -8.61 -8.94
CA PHE A 214 -3.11 -7.76 -9.89
C PHE A 214 -1.62 -7.93 -9.64
N GLN A 215 -1.08 -9.04 -10.10
CA GLN A 215 0.34 -9.23 -10.12
C GLN A 215 0.91 -8.23 -11.13
N MET A 216 1.58 -7.20 -10.60
CA MET A 216 2.70 -6.53 -11.25
C MET A 216 3.82 -7.56 -11.41
N ARG A 217 3.55 -8.58 -12.23
CA ARG A 217 4.48 -9.62 -12.67
C ARG A 217 5.04 -9.23 -14.03
#